data_AF-A0A2M7MRW7-F1
#
_entry.id   AF-A0A2M7MRW7-F1
#
_cell.length_a   1.000
_cell.length_b   1.000
_cell.length_c   1.000
_cell.angle_alpha   90.00
_cell.angle_beta   90.00
_cell.angle_gamma   90.00
#
_symmetry.space_group_name_H-M   'P 1'
#
loop_
_entity.id
_entity.type
_entity.pdbx_description
1 polymer ?
#
loop_
_entity_poly.entity_id
_entity_poly.type
_entity_poly.pdbx_seq_one_letter_code
_entity_poly.pdbx_strand_id
1 'polypeptide(L)'
;MENPESTADLSKEQQIMRAMRKTLTSIVRDTAPRDGDPSPLCSATVENIRMCLGLISAREAELAELLGLARNERPRYSDEAASTQAMQFVVPGKKLN
;
A
#
# COMPACT_ATOMS: atom_id res chain seq x y z
N MET A 1 7.88 -24.11 -0.45
CA MET A 1 6.56 -24.73 -0.74
C MET A 1 5.54 -23.72 -0.26
N GLU A 2 4.95 -22.96 -1.18
CA GLU A 2 3.98 -21.91 -0.84
C GLU A 2 2.68 -22.57 -0.37
N ASN A 3 2.21 -22.20 0.83
CA ASN A 3 0.95 -22.70 1.38
C ASN A 3 -0.19 -21.79 0.88
N PRO A 4 -1.17 -22.27 0.10
CA PRO A 4 -2.25 -21.43 -0.40
C PRO A 4 -3.14 -20.83 0.71
N GLU A 5 -3.18 -21.42 1.92
CA GLU A 5 -3.89 -20.81 3.06
C GLU A 5 -3.22 -19.51 3.52
N SER A 6 -1.90 -19.41 3.43
CA SER A 6 -1.19 -18.22 3.92
C SER A 6 -1.43 -16.99 3.05
N THR A 7 -1.66 -17.15 1.75
CA THR A 7 -1.96 -16.02 0.86
C THR A 7 -3.40 -15.51 1.04
N ALA A 8 -4.35 -16.41 1.32
CA ALA A 8 -5.72 -16.05 1.65
C ALA A 8 -5.81 -15.26 2.97
N ASP A 9 -5.04 -15.68 3.98
CA ASP A 9 -4.97 -14.97 5.27
C ASP A 9 -4.37 -13.57 5.12
N LEU A 10 -3.28 -13.42 4.37
CA LEU A 10 -2.68 -12.12 4.06
C LEU A 10 -3.68 -11.19 3.33
N SER A 11 -4.46 -11.73 2.39
CA SER A 11 -5.50 -10.97 1.68
C SER A 11 -6.61 -10.47 2.61
N LYS A 12 -7.07 -11.33 3.53
CA LYS A 12 -8.08 -10.95 4.54
C LYS A 12 -7.54 -9.88 5.48
N GLU A 13 -6.29 -10.01 5.91
CA GLU A 13 -5.65 -9.01 6.75
C GLU A 13 -5.55 -7.65 6.02
N GLN A 14 -5.11 -7.63 4.76
CA GLN A 14 -5.11 -6.41 3.94
C GLN A 14 -6.49 -5.76 3.83
N GLN A 15 -7.55 -6.55 3.68
CA GLN A 15 -8.92 -6.05 3.63
C GLN A 15 -9.31 -5.36 4.95
N ILE A 16 -8.98 -5.98 6.10
CA ILE A 16 -9.21 -5.42 7.43
C ILE A 16 -8.43 -4.11 7.59
N MET A 17 -7.14 -4.10 7.26
CA MET A 17 -6.30 -2.89 7.38
C MET A 17 -6.84 -1.73 6.55
N ARG A 18 -7.25 -2.01 5.29
CA ARG A 18 -7.88 -1.02 4.40
C ARG A 18 -9.19 -0.49 4.97
N ALA A 19 -10.03 -1.37 5.53
CA ALA A 19 -11.30 -0.97 6.15
C ALA A 19 -11.05 -0.08 7.37
N MET A 20 -10.14 -0.48 8.28
CA MET A 20 -9.79 0.29 9.46
C MET A 20 -9.24 1.68 9.12
N ARG A 21 -8.31 1.76 8.17
CA ARG A 21 -7.77 3.04 7.69
C ARG A 21 -8.86 3.96 7.14
N LYS A 22 -9.74 3.42 6.28
CA LYS A 22 -10.86 4.20 5.70
C LYS A 22 -11.80 4.72 6.78
N THR A 23 -12.16 3.89 7.75
CA THR A 23 -13.05 4.28 8.84
C THR A 23 -12.44 5.37 9.70
N LEU A 24 -11.19 5.19 10.17
CA LEU A 24 -10.51 6.19 11.00
C LEU A 24 -10.31 7.52 10.27
N THR A 25 -9.94 7.48 8.98
CA THR A 25 -9.77 8.70 8.18
C THR A 25 -11.10 9.42 7.91
N SER A 26 -12.21 8.68 7.75
CA SER A 26 -13.55 9.28 7.70
C SER A 26 -13.89 10.01 9.00
N ILE A 27 -13.66 9.36 10.14
CA ILE A 27 -13.89 9.98 11.47
C ILE A 27 -13.05 11.24 11.62
N VAL A 28 -11.76 11.21 11.26
CA VAL A 28 -10.88 12.39 11.33
C VAL A 28 -11.41 13.52 10.45
N ARG A 29 -11.90 13.21 9.25
CA ARG A 29 -12.49 14.20 8.34
C ARG A 29 -13.77 14.82 8.90
N ASP A 30 -14.63 14.01 9.50
CA ASP A 30 -15.90 14.45 10.07
C ASP A 30 -15.72 15.25 11.36
N THR A 31 -14.64 14.99 12.10
CA THR A 31 -14.31 15.63 13.38
C THR A 31 -13.21 16.68 13.28
N ALA A 32 -12.73 16.99 12.07
CA ALA A 32 -11.73 18.00 11.86
C ALA A 32 -12.26 19.38 12.34
N PRO A 33 -11.43 20.17 13.06
CA PRO A 33 -11.80 21.54 13.42
C PRO A 33 -12.23 22.34 12.19
N ARG A 34 -13.30 23.12 12.32
CA ARG A 34 -13.78 24.06 11.30
C ARG A 34 -13.56 25.48 11.81
N ASP A 35 -13.64 26.46 10.91
CA ASP A 35 -13.47 27.86 11.28
C ASP A 35 -14.49 28.25 12.36
N GLY A 36 -14.01 28.58 13.55
CA GLY A 36 -14.83 28.92 14.71
C GLY A 36 -15.33 27.75 15.54
N ASP A 37 -15.24 26.50 15.05
CA ASP A 37 -15.68 25.29 15.75
C ASP A 37 -14.51 24.34 16.06
N PRO A 38 -14.13 24.16 17.34
CA PRO A 38 -13.08 23.22 17.70
C PRO A 38 -13.50 21.77 17.40
N SER A 39 -12.52 20.88 17.28
CA SER A 39 -12.81 19.45 17.14
C SER A 39 -13.65 18.94 18.33
N PRO A 40 -14.66 18.09 18.10
CA PRO A 40 -15.41 17.44 19.17
C PRO A 40 -14.59 16.36 19.90
N LEU A 41 -13.41 16.00 19.38
CA LEU A 41 -12.52 15.02 20.01
C LEU A 41 -11.51 15.71 20.93
N CYS A 42 -11.21 15.10 22.06
CA CYS A 42 -10.12 15.57 22.91
C CYS A 42 -8.76 15.27 22.27
N SER A 43 -7.73 16.02 22.68
CA SER A 43 -6.37 15.88 22.15
C SER A 43 -5.81 14.47 22.29
N ALA A 44 -6.09 13.79 23.40
CA ALA A 44 -5.67 12.41 23.63
C ALA A 44 -6.29 11.44 22.61
N THR A 45 -7.57 11.59 22.28
CA THR A 45 -8.23 10.76 21.25
C THR A 45 -7.64 11.01 19.87
N VAL A 46 -7.37 12.27 19.53
CA VAL A 46 -6.71 12.60 18.26
C VAL A 46 -5.33 11.95 18.17
N GLU A 47 -4.55 11.98 19.25
CA GLU A 47 -3.23 11.33 19.28
C GLU A 47 -3.33 9.81 19.15
N ASN A 48 -4.26 9.17 19.86
CA ASN A 48 -4.52 7.74 19.72
C ASN A 48 -4.86 7.36 18.28
N ILE A 49 -5.67 8.18 17.57
CA ILE A 49 -5.99 7.93 16.17
C ILE A 49 -4.74 8.04 15.29
N ARG A 50 -3.86 9.04 15.51
CA ARG A 50 -2.59 9.14 14.77
C ARG A 50 -1.70 7.92 14.99
N MET A 51 -1.53 7.51 16.24
CA MET A 51 -0.75 6.31 16.59
C MET A 51 -1.31 5.06 15.91
N CYS A 52 -2.63 4.85 15.98
CA CYS A 52 -3.29 3.73 15.30
C CYS A 52 -3.10 3.77 13.78
N LEU A 53 -3.22 4.93 13.13
CA LEU A 53 -2.97 5.08 11.70
C LEU A 53 -1.51 4.76 11.35
N GLY A 54 -0.55 5.14 12.20
CA GLY A 54 0.86 4.77 12.06
C GLY A 54 1.09 3.26 12.11
N LEU A 55 0.49 2.57 13.10
CA LEU A 55 0.54 1.11 13.20
C LEU A 55 -0.08 0.42 11.99
N ILE A 56 -1.22 0.97 11.52
CA ILE A 56 -1.90 0.47 10.32
C ILE A 56 -0.99 0.56 9.10
N SER A 57 -0.37 1.71 8.88
CA SER A 57 0.53 1.92 7.74
C SER A 57 1.77 1.03 7.82
N ALA A 58 2.36 0.83 9.00
CA ALA A 58 3.49 -0.08 9.18
C ALA A 58 3.10 -1.51 8.75
N ARG A 59 1.95 -2.00 9.23
CA ARG A 59 1.48 -3.35 8.92
C ARG A 59 1.03 -3.52 7.47
N GLU A 60 0.33 -2.53 6.89
CA GLU A 60 0.00 -2.55 5.45
C GLU A 60 1.28 -2.69 4.60
N ALA A 61 2.36 -2.07 5.03
CA ALA A 61 3.61 -2.09 4.31
C ALA A 61 4.38 -3.43 4.50
N GLU A 62 4.33 -4.06 5.67
CA GLU A 62 4.80 -5.44 5.86
C GLU A 62 4.05 -6.44 4.97
N LEU A 63 2.72 -6.32 4.89
CA LEU A 63 1.88 -7.17 4.05
C LEU A 63 2.22 -7.01 2.56
N ALA A 64 2.57 -5.80 2.12
CA ALA A 64 2.99 -5.56 0.75
C ALA A 64 4.31 -6.28 0.42
N GLU A 65 5.32 -6.19 1.30
CA GLU A 65 6.59 -6.90 1.13
C GLU A 65 6.39 -8.43 1.06
N LEU A 66 5.53 -8.98 1.94
CA LEU A 66 5.23 -10.43 1.96
C LEU A 66 4.57 -10.93 0.67
N LEU A 67 3.83 -10.07 -0.03
CA LEU A 67 3.20 -10.39 -1.32
C LEU A 67 4.08 -10.03 -2.53
N GLY A 68 5.31 -9.56 -2.29
CA GLY A 68 6.21 -9.09 -3.35
C GLY A 68 5.69 -7.85 -4.08
N LEU A 69 4.74 -7.12 -3.51
CA LEU A 69 4.25 -5.87 -4.05
C LEU A 69 5.27 -4.77 -3.72
N ALA A 70 5.95 -4.25 -4.74
CA ALA A 70 6.90 -3.17 -4.53
C ALA A 70 6.17 -1.93 -4.01
N ARG A 71 6.68 -1.32 -2.93
CA ARG A 71 6.23 -0.01 -2.40
C ARG A 71 6.25 1.14 -3.42
N ASN A 72 6.80 0.89 -4.60
CA ASN A 72 7.21 1.87 -5.58
C ASN A 72 6.41 1.74 -6.89
N GLU A 73 5.33 0.96 -6.92
CA GLU A 73 4.42 0.88 -8.07
C GLU A 73 3.76 2.24 -8.28
N ARG A 74 4.46 3.11 -9.01
CA ARG A 74 3.93 4.36 -9.52
C ARG A 74 2.93 4.02 -10.63
N PRO A 75 1.76 4.66 -10.66
CA PRO A 75 0.87 4.58 -11.81
C PRO A 75 1.67 4.91 -13.07
N ARG A 76 1.63 4.02 -14.06
CA ARG A 76 2.20 4.27 -15.39
C ARG A 76 1.08 4.58 -16.37
N TYR A 77 1.38 5.40 -17.36
CA TYR A 77 0.45 5.59 -18.47
C TYR A 77 0.43 4.33 -19.34
N SER A 78 -0.72 4.03 -19.95
CA SER A 78 -0.88 2.82 -20.80
C SER A 78 0.02 2.82 -22.03
N ASP A 79 0.42 4.01 -22.48
CA ASP A 79 1.29 4.28 -23.61
C ASP A 79 2.76 4.54 -23.21
N GLU A 80 3.08 4.46 -21.91
CA GLU A 80 4.44 4.67 -21.42
C GLU A 80 5.38 3.56 -21.90
N ALA A 81 6.45 3.93 -22.60
CA ALA A 81 7.46 2.97 -23.04
C ALA A 81 8.18 2.34 -21.83
N ALA A 82 8.38 1.03 -21.86
CA ALA A 82 9.07 0.33 -20.78
C ALA A 82 10.50 0.90 -20.57
N SER A 83 10.86 1.20 -19.33
CA SER A 83 12.17 1.80 -19.00
C SER A 83 13.37 0.91 -19.33
N THR A 84 13.12 -0.39 -19.51
CA THR A 84 14.17 -1.40 -19.72
C THR A 84 13.88 -2.15 -21.01
N GLN A 85 14.61 -1.81 -22.07
CA GLN A 85 14.61 -2.57 -23.30
C GLN A 85 15.68 -3.67 -23.18
N ALA A 86 15.24 -4.90 -22.92
CA ALA A 86 16.15 -6.05 -22.88
C ALA A 86 16.72 -6.30 -24.29
N MET A 87 17.99 -5.96 -24.49
CA MET A 87 18.71 -6.27 -25.72
C MET A 87 19.24 -7.70 -25.64
N GLN A 88 18.91 -8.51 -26.64
CA GLN A 88 19.39 -9.88 -26.73
C GLN A 88 20.73 -9.88 -27.48
N PHE A 89 21.82 -10.08 -26.75
CA PHE A 89 23.15 -10.17 -27.36
C PHE A 89 23.31 -11.52 -28.07
N VAL A 90 23.49 -11.46 -29.39
CA VAL A 90 23.85 -12.65 -30.18
C VAL A 90 25.35 -12.88 -30.02
N VAL A 91 25.73 -14.07 -29.55
CA VAL A 91 27.14 -14.48 -29.48
C VAL A 91 27.68 -14.58 -30.91
N PRO A 92 28.78 -13.89 -31.25
CA PRO A 92 29.32 -13.91 -32.61
C PRO A 92 29.80 -15.32 -32.94
N GLY A 93 29.17 -15.95 -33.93
CA GLY A 93 29.59 -17.26 -34.48
C GLY A 93 28.49 -18.29 -34.70
N LYS A 94 27.27 -18.10 -34.17
CA LYS A 94 26.17 -19.04 -34.40
C LYS A 94 25.35 -18.61 -35.63
N LYS A 95 25.66 -19.19 -36.79
CA LYS A 95 24.83 -19.07 -37.99
C LYS A 95 23.46 -19.68 -37.68
N LEU A 96 22.40 -18.87 -37.83
CA LEU A 96 21.02 -19.34 -37.78
C LEU A 96 20.68 -19.86 -39.17
N ASN A 97 20.37 -21.17 -39.28
CA ASN A 97 19.82 -21.76 -40.50
C ASN A 97 18.33 -21.41 -40.63
#